data_AF-A0A0D2RP65-F1
#
_entry.id   AF-A0A0D2RP65-F1
#
_cell.length_a   1.000
_cell.length_b   1.000
_cell.length_c   1.000
_cell.angle_alpha   90.00
_cell.angle_beta   90.00
_cell.angle_gamma   90.00
#
_symmetry.space_group_name_H-M   'P 1'
#
loop_
_entity.id
_entity.type
_entity.pdbx_description
1 polymer ?
#
loop_
_entity_poly.entity_id
_entity_poly.type
_entity_poly.pdbx_seq_one_letter_code
_entity_poly.pdbx_strand_id
1 'polypeptide(L)'
;MNYQPTPPFTSVQKSLNSSLSSPLQPYSLSQCLSENPLLDQERSDLFFYFFLGSVAEMAKVVDATGEPIPTSSVLMSSAKHIEIKCMSENVEFLKCKKKDPNPEKCLDKGRQATRCALGVLKDLYQRCKDPMEAYVGCMYYYTNEFDLCRKEQQAFEKACPLD
;
A
#
# COMPACT_ATOMS: atom_id res chain seq x y z
N MET A 1 26.43 4.22 -21.55
CA MET A 1 25.89 3.83 -20.22
C MET A 1 25.02 2.61 -20.46
N ASN A 2 25.56 1.43 -20.17
CA ASN A 2 24.94 0.15 -20.48
C ASN A 2 24.16 -0.33 -19.26
N TYR A 3 22.88 -0.59 -19.47
CA TYR A 3 21.96 -1.16 -18.47
C TYR A 3 22.17 -2.67 -18.44
N GLN A 4 22.50 -3.24 -17.28
CA GLN A 4 22.47 -4.69 -17.06
C GLN A 4 21.16 -5.06 -16.35
N PRO A 5 20.41 -6.07 -16.82
CA PRO A 5 19.19 -6.53 -16.18
C PRO A 5 19.47 -7.37 -14.92
N THR A 6 18.64 -7.19 -13.90
CA THR A 6 18.67 -7.95 -12.65
C THR A 6 18.04 -9.35 -12.80
N PRO A 7 18.53 -10.37 -12.06
CA PRO A 7 18.07 -11.75 -12.19
C PRO A 7 16.74 -12.05 -11.44
N PRO A 8 16.00 -13.09 -11.85
CA PRO A 8 14.71 -13.45 -11.26
C PRO A 8 14.83 -14.07 -9.85
N PHE A 9 13.94 -13.66 -8.95
CA PHE A 9 13.75 -14.20 -7.61
C PHE A 9 13.13 -15.61 -7.67
N THR A 10 13.95 -16.66 -7.81
CA THR A 10 13.51 -18.06 -7.67
C THR A 10 14.14 -18.79 -6.49
N SER A 11 14.86 -18.09 -5.60
CA SER A 11 15.71 -18.76 -4.59
C SER A 11 15.14 -18.89 -3.18
N VAL A 12 13.98 -18.31 -2.83
CA VAL A 12 13.46 -18.42 -1.44
C VAL A 12 12.67 -19.72 -1.20
N GLN A 13 12.26 -20.43 -2.24
CA GLN A 13 11.46 -21.66 -2.10
C GLN A 13 12.25 -22.88 -1.56
N LYS A 14 13.60 -22.84 -1.59
CA LYS A 14 14.40 -24.06 -1.41
C LYS A 14 14.77 -24.39 0.05
N SER A 15 14.44 -23.52 1.02
CA SER A 15 14.89 -23.71 2.41
C SER A 15 13.85 -24.28 3.38
N LEU A 16 12.61 -24.54 2.94
CA LEU A 16 11.57 -25.15 3.80
C LEU A 16 11.42 -26.66 3.64
N ASN A 17 12.11 -27.28 2.67
CA ASN A 17 11.94 -28.69 2.31
C ASN A 17 12.81 -29.69 3.09
N SER A 18 13.50 -29.30 4.17
CA SER A 18 14.42 -30.20 4.89
C SER A 18 13.86 -30.84 6.16
N SER A 19 12.60 -30.59 6.55
CA SER A 19 12.11 -30.94 7.89
C SER A 19 11.10 -32.07 7.97
N LEU A 20 10.79 -32.80 6.88
CA LEU A 20 9.85 -33.93 6.95
C LEU A 20 10.41 -35.18 6.28
N SER A 21 11.27 -35.87 7.01
CA SER A 21 11.57 -37.28 6.79
C SER A 21 11.25 -38.07 8.04
N SER A 22 10.03 -38.59 8.14
CA SER A 22 9.74 -39.87 8.79
C SER A 22 8.38 -40.42 8.32
N PRO A 23 8.22 -41.77 8.25
CA PRO A 23 7.22 -42.41 7.39
C PRO A 23 6.12 -43.14 8.18
N LEU A 24 4.85 -42.93 7.82
CA LEU A 24 3.79 -43.94 7.93
C LEU A 24 2.79 -43.74 6.77
N GLN A 25 2.64 -44.78 5.94
CA GLN A 25 1.71 -44.89 4.80
C GLN A 25 0.24 -45.16 5.28
N PRO A 26 -0.73 -45.53 4.40
CA PRO A 26 -1.30 -44.79 3.28
C PRO A 26 -2.85 -44.75 3.39
N TYR A 27 -3.51 -43.63 3.16
CA TYR A 27 -4.96 -43.65 2.90
C TYR A 27 -5.23 -42.99 1.55
N SER A 28 -5.88 -43.77 0.69
CA SER A 28 -6.17 -43.53 -0.71
C SER A 28 -7.05 -42.29 -0.94
N LEU A 29 -6.73 -41.57 -2.02
CA LEU A 29 -7.33 -40.32 -2.49
C LEU A 29 -8.82 -40.39 -2.92
N SER A 30 -9.54 -41.48 -2.67
CA SER A 30 -10.80 -41.81 -3.38
C SER A 30 -12.05 -41.82 -2.49
N GLN A 31 -11.97 -41.52 -1.20
CA GLN A 31 -13.09 -41.67 -0.26
C GLN A 31 -13.64 -40.37 0.37
N CYS A 32 -13.10 -39.18 0.04
CA CYS A 32 -13.68 -37.92 0.52
C CYS A 32 -14.70 -37.29 -0.44
N LEU A 33 -14.94 -37.89 -1.61
CA LEU A 33 -15.96 -37.44 -2.56
C LEU A 33 -17.22 -38.30 -2.41
N SER A 34 -18.00 -38.04 -1.36
CA SER A 34 -19.45 -38.27 -1.42
C SER A 34 -20.07 -36.96 -1.87
N GLU A 35 -20.55 -36.96 -3.11
CA GLU A 35 -21.09 -35.83 -3.86
C GLU A 35 -22.23 -35.09 -3.12
N ASN A 36 -22.04 -33.79 -2.89
CA ASN A 36 -23.13 -32.82 -2.78
C ASN A 36 -22.71 -31.55 -3.54
N PRO A 37 -23.04 -31.44 -4.84
CA PRO A 37 -22.56 -30.36 -5.72
C PRO A 37 -23.13 -28.96 -5.44
N LEU A 38 -23.82 -28.75 -4.32
CA LEU A 38 -24.47 -27.48 -3.95
C LEU A 38 -23.72 -26.69 -2.86
N LEU A 39 -22.63 -27.22 -2.28
CA LEU A 39 -21.98 -26.63 -1.11
C LEU A 39 -20.53 -26.12 -1.34
N ASP A 40 -20.00 -26.25 -2.55
CA ASP A 40 -18.66 -25.70 -2.93
C ASP A 40 -18.73 -24.29 -3.55
N GLN A 41 -19.90 -23.85 -4.03
CA GLN A 41 -20.08 -22.53 -4.63
C GLN A 41 -20.01 -21.40 -3.58
N GLU A 42 -20.74 -21.57 -2.46
CA GLU A 42 -20.87 -20.54 -1.41
C GLU A 42 -19.56 -20.29 -0.62
N ARG A 43 -18.68 -21.29 -0.47
CA ARG A 43 -17.41 -21.13 0.25
C ARG A 43 -16.37 -20.40 -0.58
N SER A 44 -16.40 -20.56 -1.90
CA SER A 44 -15.55 -19.77 -2.81
C SER A 44 -16.04 -18.33 -2.86
N ASP A 45 -17.35 -18.09 -2.95
CA ASP A 45 -17.91 -16.74 -2.94
C ASP A 45 -17.64 -16.03 -1.61
N LEU A 46 -17.84 -16.66 -0.45
CA LEU A 46 -17.52 -16.02 0.84
C LEU A 46 -16.02 -15.73 1.00
N PHE A 47 -15.15 -16.63 0.51
CA PHE A 47 -13.71 -16.40 0.51
C PHE A 47 -13.31 -15.28 -0.46
N PHE A 48 -13.93 -15.21 -1.63
CA PHE A 48 -13.72 -14.17 -2.63
C PHE A 48 -14.26 -12.83 -2.15
N TYR A 49 -15.42 -12.78 -1.49
CA TYR A 49 -15.95 -11.59 -0.82
C TYR A 49 -15.10 -11.16 0.38
N PHE A 50 -14.54 -12.10 1.15
CA PHE A 50 -13.65 -11.77 2.27
C PHE A 50 -12.27 -11.26 1.78
N PHE A 51 -11.69 -11.89 0.75
CA PHE A 51 -10.42 -11.46 0.16
C PHE A 51 -10.55 -10.19 -0.70
N LEU A 52 -11.51 -10.11 -1.63
CA LEU A 52 -11.73 -8.90 -2.44
C LEU A 52 -12.29 -7.75 -1.62
N GLY A 53 -13.18 -8.03 -0.65
CA GLY A 53 -13.67 -7.03 0.29
C GLY A 53 -12.54 -6.41 1.11
N SER A 54 -11.57 -7.22 1.54
CA SER A 54 -10.39 -6.70 2.24
C SER A 54 -9.48 -5.83 1.36
N VAL A 55 -9.30 -6.14 0.07
CA VAL A 55 -8.46 -5.31 -0.83
C VAL A 55 -9.10 -3.94 -1.06
N ALA A 56 -10.43 -3.87 -1.21
CA ALA A 56 -11.16 -2.60 -1.34
C ALA A 56 -11.14 -1.79 -0.04
N GLU A 57 -11.25 -2.45 1.12
CA GLU A 57 -11.18 -1.80 2.43
C GLU A 57 -9.79 -1.18 2.70
N MET A 58 -8.71 -1.83 2.23
CA MET A 58 -7.32 -1.39 2.46
C MET A 58 -6.85 -0.27 1.51
N ALA A 59 -7.60 0.03 0.45
CA ALA A 59 -7.35 1.14 -0.46
C ALA A 59 -8.00 2.47 -0.02
N LYS A 60 -8.71 2.48 1.13
CA LYS A 60 -9.33 3.70 1.66
C LYS A 60 -8.28 4.73 2.09
N VAL A 61 -8.43 5.95 1.60
CA VAL A 61 -7.56 7.10 1.92
C VAL A 61 -7.93 7.76 3.25
N VAL A 62 -9.20 7.68 3.64
CA VAL A 62 -9.73 8.23 4.90
C VAL A 62 -10.50 7.18 5.67
N ASP A 63 -10.63 7.38 6.97
CA ASP A 63 -11.45 6.54 7.85
C ASP A 63 -12.94 6.90 7.80
N ALA A 64 -13.75 6.18 8.58
CA ALA A 64 -15.19 6.42 8.69
C ALA A 64 -15.55 7.81 9.24
N THR A 65 -14.61 8.49 9.91
CA THR A 65 -14.77 9.85 10.44
C THR A 65 -14.31 10.93 9.46
N GLY A 66 -13.74 10.53 8.31
CA GLY A 66 -13.20 11.43 7.30
C GLY A 66 -11.80 11.95 7.62
N GLU A 67 -11.10 11.33 8.57
CA GLU A 67 -9.71 11.65 8.88
C GLU A 67 -8.76 10.83 7.98
N PRO A 68 -7.68 11.43 7.47
CA PRO A 68 -6.77 10.77 6.53
C PRO A 68 -6.01 9.63 7.21
N ILE A 69 -5.97 8.47 6.55
CA ILE A 69 -5.20 7.30 6.98
C ILE A 69 -3.85 7.33 6.24
N PRO A 70 -2.73 7.63 6.93
CA PRO A 70 -1.43 7.74 6.29
C PRO A 70 -0.79 6.35 6.09
N THR A 71 -1.42 5.49 5.28
CA THR A 71 -0.77 4.24 4.84
C THR A 71 0.39 4.55 3.91
N SER A 72 1.32 3.60 3.74
CA SER A 72 2.48 3.78 2.86
C SER A 72 2.07 4.07 1.41
N SER A 73 1.03 3.41 0.90
CA SER A 73 0.49 3.65 -0.45
C SER A 73 -0.15 5.02 -0.60
N VAL A 74 -0.90 5.49 0.40
CA VAL A 74 -1.49 6.85 0.40
C VAL A 74 -0.41 7.92 0.40
N LEU A 75 0.59 7.79 1.28
CA LEU A 75 1.69 8.75 1.36
C LEU A 75 2.54 8.74 0.10
N MET A 76 2.82 7.58 -0.47
CA MET A 76 3.60 7.46 -1.71
C MET A 76 2.88 8.07 -2.91
N SER A 77 1.58 7.81 -3.03
CA SER A 77 0.75 8.39 -4.10
C SER A 77 0.66 9.92 -4.01
N SER A 78 0.71 10.45 -2.79
CA SER A 78 0.57 11.89 -2.51
C SER A 78 1.92 12.62 -2.38
N ALA A 79 3.05 11.92 -2.52
CA ALA A 79 4.38 12.44 -2.20
C ALA A 79 4.70 13.74 -2.93
N LYS A 80 4.38 13.84 -4.22
CA LYS A 80 4.59 15.06 -5.02
C LYS A 80 3.82 16.27 -4.48
N HIS A 81 2.56 16.08 -4.10
CA HIS A 81 1.73 17.15 -3.54
C HIS A 81 2.24 17.58 -2.16
N ILE A 82 2.65 16.62 -1.31
CA ILE A 82 3.20 16.90 0.01
C ILE A 82 4.53 17.64 -0.11
N GLU A 83 5.38 17.26 -1.05
CA GLU A 83 6.67 17.91 -1.28
C GLU A 83 6.49 19.39 -1.61
N ILE A 84 5.61 19.73 -2.55
CA ILE A 84 5.38 21.11 -2.98
C ILE A 84 4.69 21.93 -1.88
N LYS A 85 3.60 21.42 -1.31
CA LYS A 85 2.80 22.16 -0.32
C LYS A 85 3.46 22.29 1.04
N CYS A 86 4.25 21.31 1.47
CA CYS A 86 4.86 21.25 2.80
C CYS A 86 6.38 21.42 2.78
N MET A 87 6.95 21.95 1.69
CA MET A 87 8.39 22.10 1.51
C MET A 87 9.03 22.86 2.68
N SER A 88 8.44 23.98 3.08
CA SER A 88 8.95 24.85 4.17
C SER A 88 9.09 24.10 5.48
N GLU A 89 8.02 23.44 5.92
CA GLU A 89 7.91 22.72 7.19
C GLU A 89 8.87 21.53 7.22
N ASN A 90 8.94 20.79 6.11
CA ASN A 90 9.84 19.65 5.96
C ASN A 90 11.31 20.09 6.01
N VAL A 91 11.67 21.18 5.32
CA VAL A 91 13.03 21.71 5.33
C VAL A 91 13.42 22.23 6.71
N GLU A 92 12.52 22.91 7.44
CA GLU A 92 12.79 23.35 8.81
C GLU A 92 13.03 22.17 9.76
N PHE A 93 12.25 21.09 9.63
CA PHE A 93 12.46 19.88 10.40
C PHE A 93 13.82 19.24 10.11
N LEU A 94 14.21 19.14 8.83
CA LEU A 94 15.51 18.60 8.43
C LEU A 94 16.68 19.48 8.91
N LYS A 95 16.53 20.81 8.85
CA LYS A 95 17.52 21.75 9.40
C LYS A 95 17.68 21.58 10.90
N CYS A 96 16.58 21.39 11.64
CA CYS A 96 16.61 21.13 13.07
C CYS A 96 17.38 19.84 13.39
N LYS A 97 17.03 18.72 12.73
CA LYS A 97 17.71 17.43 12.88
C LYS A 97 19.19 17.47 12.52
N LYS A 98 19.57 18.28 11.52
CA LYS A 98 20.98 18.46 11.12
C LYS A 98 21.77 19.23 12.19
N LYS A 99 21.13 20.15 12.92
CA LYS A 99 21.76 20.96 13.97
C LYS A 99 21.90 20.18 15.28
N ASP A 100 20.88 19.40 15.66
CA ASP A 100 20.85 18.63 16.90
C ASP A 100 20.23 17.25 16.64
N PRO A 101 20.95 16.14 16.92
CA PRO A 101 20.42 14.80 16.74
C PRO A 101 19.39 14.39 17.80
N ASN A 102 19.18 15.18 18.87
CA ASN A 102 18.19 14.87 19.89
C ASN A 102 16.75 15.00 19.33
N PRO A 103 15.96 13.91 19.31
CA PRO A 103 14.61 13.92 18.75
C PRO A 103 13.64 14.86 19.49
N GLU A 104 13.83 15.10 20.79
CA GLU A 104 12.91 15.92 21.60
C GLU A 104 12.93 17.40 21.21
N LYS A 105 14.09 17.90 20.77
CA LYS A 105 14.28 19.32 20.42
C LYS A 105 13.58 19.73 19.13
N CYS A 106 13.25 18.76 18.27
CA CYS A 106 12.65 19.01 16.96
C CYS A 106 11.18 18.55 16.88
N LEU A 107 10.55 18.17 17.99
CA LEU A 107 9.17 17.67 18.01
C LEU A 107 8.17 18.70 17.48
N ASP A 108 8.33 19.99 17.80
CA ASP A 108 7.41 21.03 17.34
C ASP A 108 7.42 21.17 15.82
N LYS A 109 8.61 21.09 15.20
CA LYS A 109 8.77 21.11 13.74
C LYS A 109 8.26 19.83 13.09
N GLY A 110 8.46 18.68 13.74
CA GLY A 110 7.86 17.41 13.32
C GLY A 110 6.33 17.48 13.30
N ARG A 111 5.71 18.03 14.35
CA ARG A 111 4.25 18.22 14.41
C ARG A 111 3.73 19.15 13.32
N GLN A 112 4.47 20.21 12.99
CA GLN A 112 4.12 21.12 11.89
C GLN A 112 4.15 20.40 10.54
N ALA A 113 5.22 19.64 10.26
CA ALA A 113 5.35 18.84 9.04
C ALA A 113 4.23 17.79 8.91
N THR A 114 3.97 17.02 9.98
CA THR A 114 2.89 16.03 9.98
C THR A 114 1.51 16.67 9.79
N ARG A 115 1.24 17.79 10.47
CA ARG A 115 -0.03 18.52 10.31
C ARG A 115 -0.23 18.99 8.87
N CYS A 116 0.82 19.52 8.24
CA CYS A 116 0.77 19.93 6.85
C CYS A 116 0.46 18.72 5.94
N ALA A 117 1.20 17.62 6.09
CA ALA A 117 1.00 16.42 5.27
C ALA A 117 -0.43 15.85 5.40
N LEU A 118 -0.97 15.73 6.61
CA LEU A 118 -2.35 15.26 6.82
C LEU A 118 -3.38 16.24 6.23
N GLY A 119 -3.12 17.55 6.29
CA GLY A 119 -3.95 18.56 5.63
C GLY A 119 -3.99 18.39 4.12
N VAL A 120 -2.84 18.08 3.49
CA VAL A 120 -2.76 17.78 2.05
C VAL A 120 -3.57 16.53 1.71
N LEU A 121 -3.45 15.46 2.49
CA LEU A 121 -4.23 14.22 2.26
C LEU A 121 -5.74 14.48 2.31
N LYS A 122 -6.19 15.27 3.30
CA LYS A 122 -7.60 15.64 3.45
C LYS A 122 -8.10 16.48 2.27
N ASP A 123 -7.31 17.46 1.83
CA ASP A 123 -7.61 18.31 0.67
C ASP A 123 -7.69 17.50 -0.64
N LEU A 124 -6.73 16.61 -0.89
CA LEU A 124 -6.72 15.75 -2.07
C LEU A 124 -7.94 14.82 -2.09
N TYR A 125 -8.27 14.20 -0.95
CA TYR A 125 -9.43 13.33 -0.86
C TYR A 125 -10.75 14.08 -1.12
N GLN A 126 -10.85 15.34 -0.71
CA GLN A 126 -12.04 16.15 -0.97
C GLN A 126 -12.16 16.61 -2.43
N ARG A 127 -11.05 16.92 -3.09
CA ARG A 127 -11.04 17.45 -4.47
C ARG A 127 -11.01 16.39 -5.55
N CYS A 128 -10.27 15.31 -5.34
CA CYS A 128 -9.97 14.29 -6.35
C CYS A 128 -10.03 12.88 -5.80
N LYS A 129 -11.11 12.58 -5.05
CA LYS A 129 -11.37 11.28 -4.43
C LYS A 129 -11.15 10.09 -5.37
N ASP A 130 -11.98 9.96 -6.41
CA ASP A 130 -12.03 8.77 -7.26
C ASP A 130 -10.68 8.45 -7.94
N PRO A 131 -9.99 9.40 -8.59
CA PRO A 131 -8.69 9.10 -9.20
C PRO A 131 -7.60 8.86 -8.14
N MET A 132 -7.70 9.46 -6.95
CA MET A 132 -6.77 9.21 -5.84
C MET A 132 -6.93 7.78 -5.30
N GLU A 133 -8.17 7.33 -5.05
CA GLU A 133 -8.45 5.97 -4.58
C GLU A 133 -8.01 4.92 -5.60
N ALA A 134 -8.23 5.16 -6.90
CA ALA A 134 -7.75 4.28 -7.96
C ALA A 134 -6.21 4.16 -7.96
N TYR A 135 -5.51 5.30 -7.84
CA TYR A 135 -4.05 5.30 -7.81
C TYR A 135 -3.50 4.65 -6.54
N VAL A 136 -4.06 4.97 -5.39
CA VAL A 136 -3.70 4.34 -4.10
C VAL A 136 -3.97 2.85 -4.12
N GLY A 137 -5.09 2.41 -4.70
CA GLY A 137 -5.42 0.99 -4.86
C GLY A 137 -4.39 0.25 -5.71
N CYS A 138 -3.95 0.84 -6.83
CA CYS A 138 -2.87 0.29 -7.64
C CYS A 138 -1.55 0.21 -6.85
N MET A 139 -1.18 1.30 -6.17
CA MET A 139 0.05 1.36 -5.37
C MET A 139 0.02 0.37 -4.20
N TYR A 140 -1.15 0.13 -3.61
CA TYR A 140 -1.32 -0.89 -2.57
C TYR A 140 -1.12 -2.30 -3.13
N TYR A 141 -1.75 -2.62 -4.26
CA TYR A 141 -1.67 -3.96 -4.88
C TYR A 141 -0.25 -4.29 -5.37
N TYR A 142 0.42 -3.33 -5.99
CA TYR A 142 1.78 -3.49 -6.51
C TYR A 142 2.86 -3.01 -5.55
N THR A 143 2.59 -2.94 -4.25
CA THR A 143 3.59 -2.66 -3.20
C THR A 143 4.44 -1.39 -3.46
N ASN A 144 3.81 -0.34 -3.97
CA ASN A 144 4.41 0.94 -4.35
C ASN A 144 5.31 0.95 -5.60
N GLU A 145 5.16 -0.03 -6.50
CA GLU A 145 5.86 -0.04 -7.78
C GLU A 145 5.23 0.93 -8.79
N PHE A 146 5.86 2.10 -8.94
CA PHE A 146 5.34 3.18 -9.78
C PHE A 146 5.17 2.83 -11.26
N ASP A 147 6.05 1.98 -11.81
CA ASP A 147 6.04 1.65 -13.24
C ASP A 147 4.80 0.85 -13.64
N LEU A 148 4.18 0.15 -12.68
CA LEU A 148 2.96 -0.62 -12.89
C LEU A 148 1.68 0.25 -12.77
N CYS A 149 1.79 1.45 -12.18
CA CYS A 149 0.67 2.34 -11.88
C CYS A 149 0.69 3.67 -12.63
N ARG A 150 1.47 3.78 -13.72
CA ARG A 150 1.63 5.04 -14.49
C ARG A 150 0.32 5.55 -15.09
N LYS A 151 -0.60 4.64 -15.43
CA LYS A 151 -1.90 5.01 -16.01
C LYS A 151 -2.77 5.73 -14.99
N GLU A 152 -2.89 5.17 -13.79
CA GLU A 152 -3.64 5.72 -12.66
C GLU A 152 -2.97 7.01 -12.18
N GLN A 153 -1.63 7.05 -12.14
CA GLN A 153 -0.87 8.25 -11.83
C GLN A 153 -1.21 9.41 -12.78
N GLN A 154 -1.21 9.18 -14.11
CA GLN A 154 -1.54 10.22 -15.09
C GLN A 154 -2.99 10.71 -14.93
N ALA A 155 -3.93 9.80 -14.66
CA ALA A 155 -5.31 10.17 -14.40
C ALA A 155 -5.44 11.04 -13.13
N PHE A 156 -4.70 10.69 -12.08
CA PHE A 156 -4.64 11.46 -10.84
C PHE A 156 -4.02 12.85 -11.04
N GLU A 157 -2.85 12.94 -11.67
CA GLU A 157 -2.17 14.22 -11.93
C GLU A 157 -2.96 15.13 -12.88
N LYS A 158 -3.75 14.56 -13.80
CA LYS A 158 -4.65 15.33 -14.68
C LYS A 158 -5.86 15.90 -13.92
N ALA A 159 -6.44 15.12 -13.02
CA ALA A 159 -7.59 15.54 -12.23
C ALA A 159 -7.21 16.48 -11.08
N CYS A 160 -6.00 16.30 -10.54
CA CYS A 160 -5.44 17.05 -9.43
C CYS A 160 -4.05 17.58 -9.82
N PRO A 161 -3.97 18.74 -10.49
CA PRO A 161 -2.70 19.35 -10.84
C PRO A 161 -1.89 19.73 -9.59
N LEU A 162 -0.58 19.81 -9.77
CA LEU A 162 0.37 20.27 -8.75
C LEU A 162 0.35 21.81 -8.76
N ASP A 163 -0.23 22.40 -7.71
CA ASP A 163 -0.25 23.85 -7.45
C ASP A 163 0.84 24.25 -6.44
#